data_AF-K6UCV1-F1
#
_entry.id   AF-K6UCV1-F1
#
_cell.length_a   1.000
_cell.length_b   1.000
_cell.length_c   1.000
_cell.angle_alpha   90.00
_cell.angle_beta   90.00
_cell.angle_gamma   90.00
#
_symmetry.space_group_name_H-M   'P 1'
#
loop_
_entity.id
_entity.type
_entity.pdbx_description
1 polymer ?
#
loop_
_entity_poly.entity_id
_entity_poly.type
_entity_poly.pdbx_seq_one_letter_code
_entity_poly.pdbx_strand_id
1 'polypeptide(L)'
;MEAADESARVRMSYNDFILLLSVCYSIGDIFLQWNDFSKCHKPIHVWLVVSFISIVLYRLSHFLAQYLSNDGDDLIIYRRNTPPYYINLLVLCVLFPFFLVWNVVGTVWIYQIIKYTPKCLPRNNHPWFIVLWIVLCYVWILLYLFFILLSLYLEYQARIYERTLISMQTNDIFTRWSGNIDMMRDYG
;
A
#
# COMPACT_ATOMS: atom_id res chain seq x y z
N MET A 1 19.53 14.21 34.07
CA MET A 1 19.89 13.15 33.08
C MET A 1 18.69 12.23 32.97
N GLU A 2 17.60 12.81 32.48
CA GLU A 2 16.28 12.20 32.38
C GLU A 2 16.16 11.34 31.12
N ALA A 3 15.85 10.06 31.36
CA ALA A 3 14.80 9.29 30.70
C ALA A 3 14.25 9.83 29.36
N ALA A 4 14.99 9.68 28.27
CA ALA A 4 14.48 9.90 26.92
C ALA A 4 14.92 8.79 25.94
N ASP A 5 15.14 7.57 26.43
CA ASP A 5 15.45 6.39 25.62
C ASP A 5 14.26 5.40 25.54
N GLU A 6 13.03 5.93 25.52
CA GLU A 6 11.86 5.09 25.32
C GLU A 6 11.01 5.58 24.14
N SER A 7 10.96 4.71 23.13
CA SER A 7 9.98 4.70 22.05
C SER A 7 10.24 5.58 20.83
N ALA A 8 11.29 5.24 20.07
CA ALA A 8 11.13 5.05 18.62
C ALA A 8 10.40 3.71 18.33
N ARG A 9 9.39 3.39 19.15
CA ARG A 9 8.61 2.17 19.07
C ARG A 9 7.69 2.38 17.90
N VAL A 10 7.89 1.60 16.83
CA VAL A 10 7.02 1.54 15.65
C VAL A 10 5.58 1.65 16.14
N ARG A 11 5.01 2.84 15.97
CA ARG A 11 3.69 3.16 16.49
C ARG A 11 2.74 2.52 15.49
N MET A 12 2.51 1.22 15.65
CA MET A 12 1.35 0.55 15.08
C MET A 12 0.19 1.46 15.49
N SER A 13 -0.34 2.22 14.53
CA SER A 13 -1.37 3.20 14.85
C SER A 13 -2.47 2.39 15.50
N TYR A 14 -2.99 2.83 16.64
CA TYR A 14 -4.04 2.10 17.37
C TYR A 14 -5.19 1.67 16.43
N ASN A 15 -5.42 2.48 15.39
CA ASN A 15 -6.33 2.18 14.27
C ASN A 15 -5.99 0.90 13.49
N ASP A 16 -4.72 0.62 13.20
CA ASP A 16 -4.31 -0.59 12.47
C ASP A 16 -4.53 -1.86 13.30
N PHE A 17 -4.32 -1.78 14.62
CA PHE A 17 -4.63 -2.88 15.53
C PHE A 17 -6.14 -3.12 15.63
N ILE A 18 -6.95 -2.06 15.74
CA ILE A 18 -8.41 -2.17 15.70
C ILE A 18 -8.88 -2.79 14.39
N LEU A 19 -8.32 -2.36 13.25
CA LEU A 19 -8.64 -2.91 11.95
C LEU A 19 -8.32 -4.41 11.89
N LEU A 20 -7.13 -4.84 12.30
CA LEU A 20 -6.76 -6.25 12.36
C LEU A 20 -7.68 -7.05 13.28
N LEU A 21 -8.02 -6.52 14.44
CA LEU A 21 -8.90 -7.19 15.39
C LEU A 21 -10.33 -7.33 14.86
N SER A 22 -10.86 -6.29 14.19
CA SER A 22 -12.16 -6.35 13.51
C SER A 22 -12.19 -7.37 12.36
N VAL A 23 -11.07 -7.49 11.65
CA VAL A 23 -10.87 -8.46 10.57
C VAL A 23 -10.83 -9.88 11.15
N CYS A 24 -10.05 -10.12 12.19
CA CYS A 24 -9.97 -11.42 12.85
C CYS A 24 -11.31 -11.86 13.43
N TYR A 25 -12.07 -10.92 14.03
CA TYR A 25 -13.42 -11.19 14.51
C TYR A 25 -14.36 -11.61 13.36
N SER A 26 -14.32 -10.89 12.24
CA SER A 26 -15.11 -11.19 11.04
C SER A 26 -14.75 -12.56 10.44
N ILE A 27 -13.46 -12.92 10.43
CA ILE A 27 -12.99 -14.24 10.02
C ILE A 27 -13.53 -15.32 10.95
N GLY A 28 -13.46 -15.10 12.27
CA GLY A 28 -13.98 -16.01 13.28
C GLY A 28 -15.48 -16.30 13.11
N ASP A 29 -16.28 -15.27 12.84
CA ASP A 29 -17.71 -15.38 12.56
C ASP A 29 -17.99 -16.27 11.34
N ILE A 30 -17.21 -16.09 10.26
CA ILE A 30 -17.32 -16.91 9.03
C ILE A 30 -16.92 -18.36 9.29
N PHE A 31 -15.87 -18.61 10.08
CA PHE A 31 -15.43 -19.98 10.41
C PHE A 31 -16.45 -20.72 11.28
N LEU A 32 -17.09 -20.05 12.23
CA LEU A 32 -18.14 -20.64 13.06
C LEU A 32 -19.34 -21.11 12.22
N GLN A 33 -19.60 -20.42 11.10
CA GLN A 33 -20.74 -20.71 10.23
C GLN A 33 -20.38 -21.43 8.93
N TRP A 34 -19.14 -21.91 8.82
CA TRP A 34 -18.57 -22.57 7.63
C TRP A 34 -19.42 -23.74 7.12
N ASN A 35 -20.07 -24.47 8.02
CA ASN A 35 -20.84 -25.67 7.71
C ASN A 35 -22.18 -25.39 7.01
N ASP A 36 -22.70 -24.17 7.11
CA ASP A 36 -23.89 -23.76 6.37
C ASP A 36 -23.53 -23.14 5.01
N PHE A 37 -22.36 -22.51 4.91
CA PHE A 37 -21.84 -21.99 3.64
C PHE A 37 -21.29 -23.07 2.71
N SER A 38 -20.76 -24.19 3.24
CA SER A 38 -20.22 -25.31 2.45
C SER A 38 -21.30 -26.07 1.66
N LYS A 39 -22.57 -25.97 2.06
CA LYS A 39 -23.72 -26.57 1.36
C LYS A 39 -24.03 -25.87 0.03
N CYS A 40 -23.42 -24.72 -0.23
CA CYS A 40 -23.64 -23.95 -1.46
C CYS A 40 -22.57 -24.25 -2.52
N HIS A 41 -23.01 -24.33 -3.78
CA HIS A 41 -22.20 -24.74 -4.92
C HIS A 41 -21.03 -23.78 -5.27
N LYS A 42 -21.01 -22.56 -4.72
CA LYS A 42 -19.95 -21.56 -4.95
C LYS A 42 -19.26 -21.20 -3.62
N PRO A 43 -17.93 -21.37 -3.50
CA PRO A 43 -17.23 -21.15 -2.25
C PRO A 43 -16.95 -19.64 -2.00
N ILE A 44 -17.99 -18.87 -1.65
CA ILE A 44 -17.84 -17.45 -1.26
C ILE A 44 -16.91 -17.30 -0.05
N HIS A 45 -16.93 -18.27 0.86
CA HIS A 45 -16.09 -18.28 2.06
C HIS A 45 -14.59 -18.26 1.70
N VAL A 46 -14.17 -18.96 0.64
CA VAL A 46 -12.78 -18.92 0.16
C VAL A 46 -12.42 -17.53 -0.37
N TRP A 47 -13.34 -16.90 -1.11
CA TRP A 47 -13.14 -15.53 -1.60
C TRP A 47 -12.91 -14.54 -0.46
N LEU A 48 -13.73 -14.63 0.59
CA LEU A 48 -13.61 -13.79 1.78
C LEU A 48 -12.26 -14.02 2.49
N VAL A 49 -11.92 -15.27 2.80
CA VAL A 49 -10.67 -15.63 3.50
C VAL A 49 -9.44 -15.11 2.74
N VAL A 50 -9.37 -15.31 1.43
CA VAL A 50 -8.25 -14.82 0.62
C VAL A 50 -8.21 -13.28 0.58
N SER A 51 -9.36 -12.62 0.56
CA SER A 51 -9.42 -11.15 0.63
C SER A 51 -8.89 -10.62 1.97
N PHE A 52 -9.22 -11.29 3.07
CA PHE A 52 -8.69 -10.96 4.39
C PHE A 52 -7.17 -11.16 4.48
N ILE A 53 -6.67 -12.32 4.04
CA ILE A 53 -5.23 -12.62 4.02
C ILE A 53 -4.48 -11.55 3.20
N SER A 54 -5.06 -11.13 2.07
CA SER A 54 -4.47 -10.08 1.25
C SER A 54 -4.30 -8.77 2.03
N ILE A 55 -5.32 -8.31 2.77
CA ILE A 55 -5.25 -7.09 3.60
C ILE A 55 -4.12 -7.21 4.65
N VAL A 56 -4.00 -8.37 5.29
CA VAL A 56 -2.92 -8.63 6.26
C VAL A 56 -1.55 -8.55 5.59
N LEU A 57 -1.37 -9.18 4.42
CA LEU A 57 -0.12 -9.15 3.66
C LEU A 57 0.26 -7.73 3.23
N TYR A 58 -0.69 -6.91 2.78
CA TYR A 58 -0.43 -5.50 2.48
C TYR A 58 0.07 -4.75 3.71
N ARG A 59 -0.56 -4.96 4.86
CA ARG A 59 -0.17 -4.28 6.10
C ARG A 59 1.20 -4.72 6.59
N LEU A 60 1.51 -6.01 6.49
CA LEU A 60 2.86 -6.53 6.76
C LEU A 60 3.90 -5.93 5.81
N SER A 61 3.59 -5.79 4.52
CA SER A 61 4.51 -5.16 3.56
C SER A 61 4.79 -3.70 3.90
N HIS A 62 3.77 -2.95 4.35
CA HIS A 62 3.93 -1.56 4.76
C HIS A 62 4.74 -1.44 6.06
N PHE A 63 4.45 -2.30 7.03
CA PHE A 63 5.22 -2.38 8.28
C PHE A 63 6.69 -2.71 8.01
N LEU A 64 6.96 -3.68 7.13
CA LEU A 64 8.32 -4.06 6.74
C LEU A 64 9.04 -2.92 6.02
N ALA A 65 8.34 -2.16 5.17
CA ALA A 65 8.89 -0.97 4.52
C ALA A 65 9.30 0.11 5.54
N GLN A 66 8.46 0.35 6.56
CA GLN A 66 8.77 1.31 7.63
C GLN A 66 9.91 0.84 8.52
N TYR A 67 9.93 -0.44 8.90
CA TYR A 67 10.98 -1.03 9.71
C TYR A 67 12.35 -0.93 9.03
N LEU A 68 12.43 -1.27 7.74
CA LEU A 68 13.66 -1.15 6.95
C LEU A 68 14.09 0.30 6.72
N SER A 69 13.14 1.24 6.70
CA SER A 69 13.44 2.67 6.55
C SER A 69 14.01 3.30 7.83
N ASN A 70 13.71 2.73 9.01
CA ASN A 70 14.08 3.31 10.32
C ASN A 70 15.51 2.92 10.77
N ASP A 71 16.13 1.94 10.13
CA ASP A 71 17.49 1.47 10.46
C ASP A 71 18.60 2.31 9.77
N GLY A 72 18.21 3.45 9.16
CA GLY A 72 19.00 4.16 8.15
C GLY A 72 19.55 5.54 8.51
N ASP A 73 19.49 5.94 9.79
CA ASP A 73 20.00 7.22 10.33
C ASP A 73 21.34 6.97 11.04
N ASP A 74 22.51 7.40 10.55
CA ASP A 74 22.94 8.79 10.56
C ASP A 74 23.60 9.21 9.23
N LEU A 75 23.44 10.49 8.86
CA LEU A 75 24.00 11.14 7.66
C LEU A 75 23.40 10.66 6.32
N ILE A 76 22.30 11.28 5.90
CA ILE A 76 22.21 12.18 4.73
C ILE A 76 20.72 12.37 4.43
N ILE A 77 20.19 13.41 5.06
CA ILE A 77 18.90 14.05 4.81
C ILE A 77 18.90 14.57 3.37
N TYR A 78 18.71 13.70 2.37
CA TYR A 78 18.15 13.99 1.03
C TYR A 78 18.21 12.78 0.07
N ARG A 79 18.99 11.72 0.37
CA ARG A 79 19.18 10.58 -0.56
C ARG A 79 18.58 9.25 -0.07
N ARG A 80 17.76 9.28 0.98
CA ARG A 80 17.37 8.10 1.77
C ARG A 80 15.84 7.99 1.94
N ASN A 81 15.05 8.28 0.92
CA ASN A 81 13.58 8.15 1.02
C ASN A 81 12.93 7.41 -0.16
N THR A 82 13.70 6.61 -0.90
CA THR A 82 13.09 5.50 -1.63
C THR A 82 12.72 4.44 -0.59
N PRO A 83 11.43 4.12 -0.35
CA PRO A 83 11.10 2.84 0.27
C PRO A 83 11.86 1.76 -0.49
N PRO A 84 12.33 0.67 0.16
CA PRO A 84 13.13 -0.36 -0.49
C PRO A 84 12.45 -0.71 -1.81
N TYR A 85 13.11 -0.36 -2.93
CA TYR A 85 12.51 -0.37 -4.26
C TYR A 85 11.80 -1.70 -4.54
N TYR A 86 12.35 -2.78 -4.01
CA TYR A 86 11.79 -4.14 -4.04
C TYR A 86 10.43 -4.29 -3.34
N ILE A 87 10.18 -3.65 -2.19
CA ILE A 87 8.88 -3.74 -1.51
C ILE A 87 7.83 -2.95 -2.28
N ASN A 88 8.17 -1.74 -2.74
CA ASN A 88 7.23 -0.95 -3.55
C ASN A 88 6.91 -1.66 -4.87
N LEU A 89 7.93 -2.24 -5.53
CA LEU A 89 7.77 -3.05 -6.73
C LEU A 89 6.91 -4.29 -6.46
N LEU A 90 7.12 -5.00 -5.35
CA LEU A 90 6.33 -6.18 -4.98
C LEU A 90 4.86 -5.81 -4.75
N VAL A 91 4.61 -4.74 -4.00
CA VAL A 91 3.24 -4.26 -3.73
C VAL A 91 2.53 -3.84 -5.01
N LEU A 92 3.23 -3.11 -5.90
CA LEU A 92 2.65 -2.54 -7.12
C LEU A 92 2.51 -3.58 -8.25
N CYS A 93 3.52 -4.43 -8.47
CA CYS A 93 3.52 -5.39 -9.59
C CYS A 93 2.88 -6.74 -9.26
N VAL A 94 2.78 -7.13 -7.98
CA VAL A 94 2.30 -8.47 -7.61
C VAL A 94 1.06 -8.37 -6.74
N LEU A 95 1.17 -7.69 -5.60
CA LEU A 95 0.11 -7.67 -4.61
C LEU A 95 -1.14 -6.95 -5.16
N PHE A 96 -0.95 -5.75 -5.72
CA PHE A 96 -2.00 -4.92 -6.32
C PHE A 96 -2.80 -5.57 -7.45
N PRO A 97 -2.19 -6.06 -8.54
CA PRO A 97 -2.95 -6.71 -9.61
C PRO A 97 -3.62 -8.00 -9.13
N PHE A 98 -2.97 -8.77 -8.25
CA PHE A 98 -3.58 -9.95 -7.66
C PHE A 98 -4.86 -9.59 -6.88
N PHE A 99 -4.80 -8.58 -6.01
CA PHE A 99 -5.94 -8.15 -5.23
C PHE A 99 -7.07 -7.59 -6.11
N LEU A 100 -6.75 -6.81 -7.14
CA LEU A 100 -7.75 -6.33 -8.10
C LEU A 100 -8.47 -7.47 -8.80
N VAL A 101 -7.72 -8.43 -9.38
CA VAL A 101 -8.30 -9.59 -10.07
C VAL A 101 -9.16 -10.41 -9.11
N TRP A 102 -8.67 -10.64 -7.89
CA TRP A 102 -9.41 -11.39 -6.87
C TRP A 102 -10.71 -10.69 -6.44
N ASN A 103 -10.71 -9.36 -6.33
CA ASN A 103 -11.92 -8.59 -6.06
C ASN A 103 -12.94 -8.68 -7.20
N VAL A 104 -12.49 -8.59 -8.46
CA VAL A 104 -13.36 -8.76 -9.64
C VAL A 104 -13.99 -10.15 -9.64
N VAL A 105 -13.22 -11.21 -9.40
CA VAL A 105 -13.74 -12.59 -9.29
C VAL A 105 -14.80 -12.69 -8.19
N GLY A 106 -14.55 -12.06 -7.04
CA GLY A 106 -15.52 -11.95 -5.95
C GLY A 106 -16.85 -11.35 -6.36
N THR A 107 -16.80 -10.17 -7.00
CA THR A 107 -18.02 -9.49 -7.45
C THR A 107 -18.80 -10.32 -8.48
N VAL A 108 -18.11 -11.03 -9.38
CA VAL A 108 -18.76 -11.93 -10.35
C VAL A 108 -19.44 -13.10 -9.64
N TRP A 109 -18.80 -13.72 -8.66
CA TRP A 109 -19.40 -14.82 -7.89
C TRP A 109 -20.63 -14.36 -7.10
N ILE A 110 -20.56 -13.18 -6.48
CA ILE A 110 -21.67 -12.59 -5.72
C ILE A 110 -22.84 -12.28 -6.65
N TYR A 111 -22.55 -11.65 -7.79
CA TYR A 111 -23.56 -11.33 -8.80
C TYR A 111 -24.26 -12.60 -9.31
N GLN A 112 -23.51 -13.68 -9.55
CA GLN A 112 -24.07 -14.98 -9.92
C GLN A 112 -24.98 -15.55 -8.84
N ILE A 113 -24.62 -15.41 -7.56
CA ILE A 113 -25.39 -15.98 -6.45
C ILE A 113 -26.69 -15.21 -6.22
N ILE A 114 -26.64 -13.88 -6.32
CA ILE A 114 -27.84 -13.03 -6.26
C ILE A 114 -28.78 -13.34 -7.43
N LYS A 115 -28.23 -13.56 -8.63
CA LYS A 115 -29.03 -13.77 -9.85
C LYS A 115 -29.61 -15.19 -9.98
N TYR A 116 -28.84 -16.22 -9.64
CA TYR A 116 -29.20 -17.62 -9.93
C TYR A 116 -29.66 -18.41 -8.70
N THR A 117 -29.20 -18.07 -7.48
CA THR A 117 -29.47 -18.88 -6.29
C THR A 117 -29.72 -18.03 -5.02
N PRO A 118 -30.81 -17.23 -4.97
CA PRO A 118 -31.10 -16.36 -3.83
C PRO A 118 -31.44 -17.13 -2.53
N LYS A 119 -31.81 -18.42 -2.64
CA LYS A 119 -32.15 -19.29 -1.49
C LYS A 119 -30.93 -19.90 -0.79
N CYS A 120 -29.75 -19.79 -1.39
CA CYS A 120 -28.49 -20.31 -0.86
C CYS A 120 -27.85 -19.36 0.16
N LEU A 121 -28.31 -18.11 0.23
CA LEU A 121 -27.82 -17.16 1.22
C LEU A 121 -28.60 -17.38 2.52
N PRO A 122 -27.95 -17.78 3.63
CA PRO A 122 -28.64 -18.02 4.90
C PRO A 122 -29.42 -16.75 5.29
N ARG A 123 -30.75 -16.83 5.23
CA ARG A 123 -31.64 -15.66 5.43
C ARG A 123 -31.51 -15.04 6.84
N ASN A 124 -30.99 -15.81 7.79
CA ASN A 124 -30.67 -15.38 9.14
C ASN A 124 -29.30 -14.67 9.27
N ASN A 125 -28.40 -14.87 8.31
CA ASN A 125 -27.11 -14.20 8.26
C ASN A 125 -27.15 -13.11 7.20
N HIS A 126 -27.65 -11.95 7.64
CA HIS A 126 -27.21 -10.62 7.24
C HIS A 126 -26.45 -10.51 5.90
N PRO A 127 -27.15 -10.61 4.75
CA PRO A 127 -26.57 -10.40 3.42
C PRO A 127 -25.92 -9.02 3.25
N TRP A 128 -26.29 -8.05 4.08
CA TRP A 128 -25.69 -6.73 4.15
C TRP A 128 -24.21 -6.77 4.53
N PHE A 129 -23.77 -7.74 5.33
CA PHE A 129 -22.37 -7.86 5.75
C PHE A 129 -21.45 -8.04 4.54
N ILE A 130 -21.83 -8.94 3.62
CA ILE A 130 -21.07 -9.22 2.40
C ILE A 130 -21.04 -7.99 1.48
N VAL A 131 -22.16 -7.28 1.35
CA VAL A 131 -22.24 -6.04 0.57
C VAL A 131 -21.34 -4.96 1.15
N LEU A 132 -21.36 -4.76 2.48
CA LEU A 132 -20.46 -3.82 3.14
C LEU A 132 -19.00 -4.22 2.99
N TRP A 133 -18.70 -5.52 3.05
CA TRP A 133 -17.34 -6.01 2.87
C TRP A 133 -16.81 -5.66 1.48
N ILE A 134 -17.62 -5.84 0.44
CA ILE A 134 -17.27 -5.43 -0.93
C ILE A 134 -17.03 -3.93 -1.01
N VAL A 135 -17.93 -3.12 -0.45
CA VAL A 135 -17.77 -1.65 -0.43
C VAL A 135 -16.47 -1.27 0.28
N LEU A 136 -16.16 -1.91 1.41
CA LEU A 136 -14.92 -1.70 2.14
C LEU A 136 -13.70 -2.07 1.28
N CYS A 137 -13.70 -3.23 0.62
CA CYS A 137 -12.62 -3.63 -0.29
C CYS A 137 -12.41 -2.60 -1.42
N TYR A 138 -13.48 -2.06 -2.01
CA TYR A 138 -13.38 -1.02 -3.03
C TYR A 138 -12.83 0.30 -2.48
N VAL A 139 -13.29 0.76 -1.31
CA VAL A 139 -12.74 1.95 -0.64
C VAL A 139 -11.25 1.78 -0.37
N TRP A 140 -10.84 0.60 0.09
CA TRP A 140 -9.42 0.29 0.29
C TRP A 140 -8.61 0.32 -1.00
N ILE A 141 -9.13 -0.25 -2.10
CA ILE A 141 -8.50 -0.17 -3.42
C ILE A 141 -8.32 1.29 -3.84
N LEU A 142 -9.34 2.14 -3.66
CA LEU A 142 -9.26 3.56 -3.98
C LEU A 142 -8.21 4.29 -3.14
N LEU A 143 -8.15 4.02 -1.83
CA LEU A 143 -7.12 4.56 -0.96
C LEU A 143 -5.72 4.14 -1.40
N TYR A 144 -5.52 2.85 -1.72
CA TYR A 144 -4.23 2.37 -2.23
C TYR A 144 -3.85 3.04 -3.54
N LEU A 145 -4.78 3.16 -4.49
CA LEU A 145 -4.55 3.87 -5.75
C LEU A 145 -4.15 5.33 -5.51
N PHE A 146 -4.84 6.02 -4.60
CA PHE A 146 -4.50 7.38 -4.23
C PHE A 146 -3.09 7.50 -3.66
N PHE A 147 -2.69 6.62 -2.75
CA PHE A 147 -1.33 6.60 -2.20
C PHE A 147 -0.26 6.31 -3.26
N ILE A 148 -0.51 5.36 -4.16
CA ILE A 148 0.41 5.05 -5.27
C ILE A 148 0.58 6.27 -6.18
N LEU A 149 -0.53 6.91 -6.58
CA LEU A 149 -0.51 8.10 -7.41
C LEU A 149 0.23 9.25 -6.72
N LEU A 150 0.00 9.47 -5.43
CA LEU A 150 0.71 10.46 -4.64
C LEU A 150 2.22 10.18 -4.61
N SER A 151 2.61 8.93 -4.38
CA SER A 151 4.02 8.53 -4.37
C SER A 151 4.69 8.78 -5.72
N LEU A 152 4.04 8.39 -6.83
CA LEU A 152 4.54 8.64 -8.19
C LEU A 152 4.59 10.13 -8.50
N TYR A 153 3.61 10.91 -8.06
CA TYR A 153 3.57 12.36 -8.24
C TYR A 153 4.73 13.03 -7.49
N LEU A 154 4.98 12.64 -6.25
CA LEU A 154 6.10 13.17 -5.47
C LEU A 154 7.45 12.80 -6.10
N GLU A 155 7.62 11.57 -6.58
CA GLU A 155 8.84 11.15 -7.29
C GLU A 155 9.02 11.91 -8.61
N TYR A 156 7.94 12.08 -9.37
CA TYR A 156 7.94 12.85 -10.61
C TYR A 156 8.35 14.30 -10.37
N GLN A 157 7.75 14.93 -9.35
CA GLN A 157 8.10 16.29 -8.95
C GLN A 157 9.55 16.39 -8.48
N ALA A 158 10.02 15.45 -7.65
CA ALA A 158 11.42 15.41 -7.21
C ALA A 158 12.39 15.37 -8.41
N ARG A 159 12.12 14.51 -9.40
CA ARG A 159 12.92 14.43 -10.63
C ARG A 159 12.88 15.73 -11.45
N ILE A 160 11.77 16.47 -11.44
CA ILE A 160 11.69 17.79 -12.12
C ILE A 160 12.54 18.83 -11.39
N TYR A 161 12.44 18.89 -10.06
CA TYR A 161 13.23 19.84 -9.26
C TYR A 161 14.73 19.59 -9.42
N GLU A 162 15.17 18.33 -9.44
CA GLU A 162 16.57 17.97 -9.70
C GLU A 162 17.07 18.51 -11.06
N ARG A 163 16.30 18.30 -12.14
CA ARG A 163 16.68 18.80 -13.48
C ARG A 163 16.74 20.32 -13.52
N THR A 164 15.83 20.98 -12.80
CA THR A 164 15.74 22.45 -12.76
C THR A 164 16.96 23.02 -12.05
N LEU A 165 17.33 22.49 -10.88
CA LEU A 165 18.53 22.90 -10.14
C LEU A 165 19.82 22.70 -10.95
N ILE A 166 19.96 21.56 -11.64
CA ILE A 166 21.12 21.29 -12.51
C ILE A 166 21.24 22.34 -13.62
N SER A 167 20.12 22.70 -14.27
CA SER A 167 20.13 23.69 -15.36
C SER A 167 20.50 25.11 -14.89
N MET A 168 20.12 25.49 -13.67
CA MET A 168 20.47 26.79 -13.10
C MET A 168 21.96 26.85 -12.70
N GLN A 169 22.47 25.79 -12.06
CA GLN A 169 23.87 25.72 -11.63
C GLN A 169 24.85 25.77 -12.83
N THR A 170 24.55 25.08 -13.93
CA THR A 170 25.44 25.09 -15.10
C THR A 170 25.58 26.47 -15.74
N ASN A 171 24.49 27.23 -15.83
CA ASN A 171 24.51 28.57 -16.41
C ASN A 171 25.31 29.56 -15.55
N ASP A 172 25.15 29.48 -14.22
CA ASP A 172 25.78 30.42 -13.28
C ASP A 172 27.27 30.10 -13.04
N ILE A 173 27.67 28.83 -13.12
CA ILE A 173 29.09 28.44 -13.11
C ILE A 173 29.80 28.96 -14.37
N PHE A 174 29.17 28.86 -15.55
CA PHE A 174 29.83 29.26 -16.79
C PHE A 174 30.01 30.78 -16.88
N THR A 175 29.00 31.58 -16.51
CA THR A 175 29.12 33.04 -16.48
C THR A 175 30.14 33.52 -15.44
N ARG A 176 30.14 32.95 -14.23
CA ARG A 176 31.04 33.38 -13.14
C ARG A 176 32.51 33.03 -13.38
N TRP A 177 32.80 31.91 -14.04
CA TRP A 177 34.17 31.46 -14.25
C TRP A 177 34.72 31.71 -15.65
N SER A 178 33.88 31.99 -16.66
CA SER A 178 34.29 32.20 -18.07
C SER A 178 35.49 33.15 -18.25
N GLY A 179 35.55 34.27 -17.54
CA GLY A 179 36.68 35.21 -17.63
C GLY A 179 38.00 34.71 -17.01
N ASN A 180 37.96 33.70 -16.12
CA ASN A 180 39.15 33.15 -15.46
C ASN A 180 39.67 31.87 -16.13
N ILE A 181 38.83 31.12 -16.84
CA ILE A 181 39.24 29.88 -17.53
C ILE A 181 40.15 30.20 -18.73
N ASP A 182 39.91 31.31 -19.42
CA ASP A 182 40.77 31.77 -20.51
C ASP A 182 42.19 32.13 -20.02
N MET A 183 42.34 32.65 -18.79
CA MET A 183 43.66 32.92 -18.22
C MET A 183 44.47 31.65 -17.93
N MET A 184 43.85 30.52 -17.56
CA MET A 184 44.61 29.28 -17.33
C MET A 184 45.04 28.58 -18.62
N ARG A 185 44.38 28.88 -19.73
CA ARG A 185 44.73 28.33 -21.05
C ARG A 185 45.93 29.02 -21.68
N ASP A 186 46.27 30.23 -21.24
CA ASP A 186 47.38 31.04 -21.77
C ASP A 186 48.73 30.81 -21.03
N TYR A 187 48.73 30.03 -19.94
CA TYR A 187 49.95 29.67 -19.18
C TYR A 187 50.40 28.22 -19.35
N GLY A 188 49.81 27.46 -20.29
CA GLY A 188 50.24 26.11 -20.68
C GLY A 188 50.77 26.10 -22.11
#